data_AF-A0A8J3X139-F1
#
_entry.id   AF-A0A8J3X139-F1
#
_cell.length_a   1.000
_cell.length_b   1.000
_cell.length_c   1.000
_cell.angle_alpha   90.00
_cell.angle_beta   90.00
_cell.angle_gamma   90.00
#
_symmetry.space_group_name_H-M   'P 1'
#
loop_
_entity.id
_entity.type
_entity.pdbx_description
1 polymer ?
#
loop_
_entity_poly.entity_id
_entity_poly.type
_entity_poly.pdbx_seq_one_letter_code
_entity_poly.pdbx_strand_id
1 'polypeptide(L)' 'MGTAHTPADNIFYDLVAIEYHALKGSQVYDQYIRDAAEHDDVRQFIEQVKQEDNQRAIRSHEFIMKLTQEATEKTPVGKR' A
#
# COMPACT_ATOMS: atom_id res chain seq x y z
N MET A 1 5.69 -21.36 20.61
CA MET A 1 5.82 -19.89 20.77
C MET A 1 4.79 -19.27 19.85
N GLY A 2 3.64 -18.84 20.38
CA GLY A 2 2.60 -18.16 19.60
C GLY A 2 2.56 -16.71 20.04
N THR A 3 3.14 -15.81 19.24
CA THR A 3 2.85 -14.39 19.38
C THR A 3 1.39 -14.22 19.00
N ALA A 4 0.54 -13.93 19.98
CA ALA A 4 -0.85 -13.59 19.73
C ALA A 4 -0.86 -12.24 19.00
N HIS A 5 -0.82 -12.28 17.67
CA HIS A 5 -1.04 -11.10 16.85
C HIS A 5 -2.46 -10.62 17.15
N THR A 6 -2.58 -9.36 17.58
CA THR A 6 -3.91 -8.78 17.67
C THR A 6 -4.46 -8.63 16.25
N PRO A 7 -5.79 -8.69 16.05
CA PRO A 7 -6.36 -8.40 14.73
C PRO A 7 -5.90 -7.03 14.17
N ALA A 8 -5.59 -6.08 15.06
CA ALA A 8 -5.01 -4.77 14.72
C ALA A 8 -3.59 -4.89 14.10
N ASP A 9 -2.73 -5.76 14.63
CA ASP A 9 -1.40 -6.01 14.05
C ASP A 9 -1.51 -6.62 12.65
N ASN A 10 -2.50 -7.49 12.46
CA ASN A 10 -2.73 -8.15 11.18
C ASN A 10 -3.18 -7.15 10.11
N ILE A 11 -4.17 -6.29 10.40
CA ILE A 11 -4.62 -5.28 9.43
C ILE A 11 -3.55 -4.23 9.13
N PHE A 12 -2.72 -3.86 10.12
CA PHE A 12 -1.62 -2.91 9.90
C PHE A 12 -0.57 -3.52 8.96
N TYR A 13 -0.18 -4.77 9.23
CA TYR A 13 0.74 -5.51 8.36
C TYR A 13 0.18 -5.65 6.94
N ASP A 14 -1.10 -6.01 6.81
CA ASP A 14 -1.77 -6.15 5.50
C ASP A 14 -1.73 -4.84 4.70
N LEU A 15 -1.98 -3.69 5.35
CA LEU A 15 -1.93 -2.38 4.70
C LEU A 15 -0.51 -2.02 4.25
N VAL A 16 0.50 -2.26 5.10
CA VAL A 16 1.91 -2.02 4.73
C VAL A 16 2.33 -2.93 3.58
N ALA A 17 1.89 -4.18 3.58
CA ALA A 17 2.16 -5.12 2.49
C ALA A 17 1.55 -4.63 1.17
N ILE A 18 0.28 -4.18 1.18
CA ILE A 18 -0.38 -3.63 -0.01
C ILE A 18 0.37 -2.39 -0.51
N GLU A 19 0.70 -1.43 0.36
CA GLU A 19 1.46 -0.23 -0.02
C GLU A 19 2.80 -0.59 -0.66
N TYR A 20 3.57 -1.49 -0.02
CA TYR A 20 4.86 -1.94 -0.53
C TYR A 20 4.74 -2.59 -1.92
N HIS A 21 3.79 -3.51 -2.12
CA HIS A 21 3.64 -4.22 -3.38
C HIS A 21 3.17 -3.30 -4.52
N ALA A 22 2.27 -2.36 -4.23
CA ALA A 22 1.83 -1.37 -5.20
C ALA A 22 2.98 -0.43 -5.63
N LEU A 23 3.77 0.06 -4.68
CA LEU A 23 4.95 0.89 -4.99
C LEU A 23 6.04 0.10 -5.72
N LYS A 24 6.22 -1.19 -5.42
CA LYS A 24 7.16 -2.05 -6.15
C LYS A 24 6.70 -2.29 -7.58
N GLY A 25 5.40 -2.49 -7.81
CA GLY A 25 4.82 -2.58 -9.16
C GLY A 25 5.06 -1.30 -9.95
N SER A 26 4.86 -0.13 -9.33
CA SER A 26 5.04 1.17 -9.99
C SER A 26 6.45 1.39 -10.55
N GLN A 27 7.47 0.75 -9.97
CA GLN A 27 8.87 0.85 -10.44
C GLN A 27 9.12 0.15 -11.77
N VAL A 28 8.32 -0.87 -12.12
CA VAL A 28 8.52 -1.67 -13.34
C VAL A 28 7.54 -1.32 -14.46
N TYR A 29 6.40 -0.69 -14.14
CA TYR A 29 5.38 -0.39 -15.15
C TYR A 29 5.86 0.55 -16.26
N ASP A 30 6.77 1.48 -15.98
CA ASP A 30 7.33 2.33 -17.04
C ASP A 30 8.16 1.54 -18.05
N GLN A 31 8.82 0.47 -17.62
CA GLN A 31 9.48 -0.44 -18.54
C GLN A 31 8.46 -1.24 -19.35
N TYR A 32 7.41 -1.77 -18.71
CA TYR A 32 6.39 -2.55 -19.41
C TYR A 32 5.60 -1.72 -20.42
N ILE A 33 5.35 -0.44 -20.12
CA ILE A 33 4.76 0.53 -21.06
C ILE A 33 5.67 0.72 -22.29
N ARG A 34 6.99 0.81 -22.09
CA ARG A 34 7.96 0.90 -23.19
C ARG A 34 8.01 -0.40 -24.01
N ASP A 35 7.97 -1.55 -23.35
CA ASP A 35 7.98 -2.85 -24.01
C ASP A 35 6.70 -3.08 -24.85
N ALA A 36 5.58 -2.46 -24.46
CA ALA A 36 4.30 -2.49 -25.17
C ALA A 36 4.14 -1.37 -26.22
N ALA A 37 5.22 -0.76 -26.71
CA ALA A 37 5.14 0.40 -27.61
C ALA A 37 4.28 0.19 -28.87
N GLU A 38 4.31 -1.01 -29.45
CA GLU A 38 3.54 -1.37 -30.66
C GLU A 38 2.15 -1.96 -30.34
N HIS A 39 1.80 -2.08 -29.06
CA HIS A 39 0.57 -2.70 -28.58
C HIS A 39 -0.25 -1.68 -27.77
N ASP A 40 -1.00 -0.83 -28.47
CA ASP A 40 -1.74 0.29 -27.86
C ASP A 40 -2.71 -0.14 -26.75
N ASP A 41 -3.42 -1.25 -26.95
CA ASP A 41 -4.38 -1.80 -25.99
C ASP A 41 -3.68 -2.32 -24.72
N VAL A 42 -2.57 -3.05 -24.89
CA VAL A 42 -1.74 -3.54 -23.78
C VAL A 42 -1.11 -2.37 -23.02
N ARG A 43 -0.61 -1.35 -23.72
CA ARG A 43 -0.05 -0.15 -23.11
C ARG A 43 -1.08 0.57 -22.25
N GLN A 44 -2.30 0.79 -22.77
CA GLN A 44 -3.39 1.41 -22.02
C GLN A 44 -3.76 0.60 -20.77
N PHE A 45 -3.80 -0.73 -20.88
CA PHE A 45 -4.04 -1.59 -19.73
C PHE A 45 -2.95 -1.45 -18.66
N ILE A 46 -1.67 -1.43 -19.04
CA ILE A 46 -0.56 -1.27 -18.08
C ILE A 46 -0.60 0.13 -17.44
N GLU A 47 -0.92 1.18 -18.19
CA GLU A 47 -1.12 2.54 -17.65
C GLU A 47 -2.26 2.57 -16.62
N GLN A 48 -3.38 1.89 -16.91
CA GLN A 48 -4.48 1.74 -15.95
C GLN A 48 -4.00 1.02 -14.68
N VAL A 49 -3.32 -0.12 -14.81
CA VAL A 49 -2.79 -0.86 -13.66
C VAL A 49 -1.86 0.02 -12.81
N LYS A 50 -0.96 0.79 -13.45
CA LYS A 50 -0.08 1.75 -12.77
C LYS A 50 -0.87 2.79 -11.98
N GLN A 51 -1.92 3.35 -12.57
CA GLN A 51 -2.76 4.35 -11.90
C GLN A 51 -3.48 3.75 -10.69
N GLU A 52 -4.03 2.55 -10.83
CA GLU A 52 -4.71 1.86 -9.74
C GLU A 52 -3.75 1.52 -8.59
N ASP A 53 -2.53 1.08 -8.89
CA ASP A 53 -1.52 0.81 -7.86
C ASP A 53 -1.08 2.07 -7.12
N ASN A 54 -0.90 3.20 -7.83
CA ASN A 54 -0.65 4.47 -7.17
C ASN A 54 -1.80 4.85 -6.20
N GLN A 55 -3.05 4.62 -6.60
CA GLN A 55 -4.21 4.86 -5.74
C GLN A 55 -4.25 3.89 -4.54
N ARG A 56 -3.91 2.61 -4.73
CA ARG A 56 -3.81 1.62 -3.66
C ARG A 56 -2.74 2.01 -2.63
N ALA A 57 -1.58 2.46 -3.08
CA ALA A 57 -0.51 2.92 -2.20
C ALA A 57 -0.97 4.12 -1.35
N ILE A 58 -1.54 5.15 -1.97
CA ILE A 58 -2.05 6.33 -1.26
C ILE A 58 -3.11 5.94 -0.22
N ARG A 59 -4.10 5.14 -0.60
CA ARG A 59 -5.18 4.74 0.33
C ARG A 59 -4.67 3.89 1.48
N SER A 60 -3.73 2.98 1.21
CA SER A 60 -3.11 2.15 2.26
C SER A 60 -2.37 3.02 3.27
N HIS A 61 -1.61 3.99 2.76
CA HIS A 61 -0.91 4.97 3.59
C HIS A 61 -1.87 5.79 4.46
N GLU A 62 -2.99 6.27 3.91
CA GLU A 62 -4.02 6.99 4.67
C GLU A 62 -4.62 6.13 5.80
N PHE A 63 -4.86 4.84 5.56
CA PHE A 63 -5.36 3.94 6.60
C PHE A 63 -4.31 3.66 7.69
N ILE A 64 -3.05 3.47 7.31
CA ILE A 64 -1.93 3.33 8.24
C ILE A 64 -1.85 4.54 9.17
N MET A 65 -1.97 5.75 8.61
CA MET A 65 -1.96 6.98 9.40
C MET A 65 -3.13 7.04 10.39
N LYS A 66 -4.34 6.68 9.97
CA LYS A 66 -5.52 6.63 10.86
C LYS A 66 -5.33 5.63 12.01
N LEU A 67 -4.90 4.41 11.72
CA LEU A 67 -4.66 3.38 12.74
C LEU A 67 -3.56 3.81 13.73
N THR A 68 -2.52 4.48 13.24
CA THR A 68 -1.43 4.98 14.08
C THR A 68 -1.92 6.09 15.02
N GLN A 69 -2.73 7.03 14.52
CA GLN A 69 -3.34 8.08 15.34
C GLN A 69 -4.23 7.48 16.44
N GLU A 70 -5.14 6.57 16.08
CA GLU A 70 -6.01 5.89 17.06
C GLU A 70 -5.22 5.15 18.15
N ALA A 71 -4.09 4.51 17.80
CA ALA A 71 -3.24 3.83 18.77
C ALA A 71 -2.58 4.82 19.75
N THR A 72 -2.16 6.00 19.26
CA THR A 72 -1.60 7.05 20.11
C THR A 72 -2.63 7.71 21.03
N GLU A 73 -3.88 7.87 20.58
CA GLU A 73 -4.97 8.44 21.39
C GLU A 73 -5.44 7.49 22.51
N LYS A 74 -5.47 6.18 22.23
CA LYS A 74 -5.87 5.15 23.20
C LYS A 74 -4.82 4.88 24.29
N THR A 75 -3.60 5.40 24.13
CA THR A 75 -2.53 5.32 25.14
C THR A 75 -2.31 6.71 25.73
N PRO A 76 -3.00 7.11 26.81
CA PRO A 76 -2.62 8.33 27.51
C PRO A 76 -1.20 8.10 28.04
N VAL A 77 -0.24 8.88 27.52
CA VAL A 77 1.08 9.02 28.13
C VAL A 77 0.85 9.62 29.51
N GLY A 78 0.62 8.73 30.48
CA GLY A 78 0.53 9.04 31.89
C GLY A 78 1.90 9.50 32.36
N LYS A 79 1.99 10.82 32.55
CA LYS A 79 2.73 11.52 33.61
C LYS A 79 3.72 10.62 34.38
N ARG A 80 5.00 10.76 34.06
CA ARG A 80 6.06 10.51 35.05
C ARG A 80 6.09 11.67 36.04
#